data_AF-A0A1L3GHF3-F1
#
_entry.id   AF-A0A1L3GHF3-F1
#
_cell.length_a   1.000
_cell.length_b   1.000
_cell.length_c   1.000
_cell.angle_alpha   90.00
_cell.angle_beta   90.00
_cell.angle_gamma   90.00
#
_symmetry.space_group_name_H-M   'P 1'
#
loop_
_entity.id
_entity.type
_entity.pdbx_description
1 polymer ?
#
loop_
_entity_poly.entity_id
_entity_poly.type
_entity_poly.pdbx_seq_one_letter_code
_entity_poly.pdbx_strand_id
1 'polypeptide(L)'
;MSWFIMVFLGIYGAMHALFLWGMAPLLSRRPGTAWLLRGWMLPMLVAPIAVRMLDRAGYFDMARILAWIAYSWMGLLFIACCLLLPLLCWRLPGMTLSRTRRTSRHKIPRSPTSAAIILLATLGAGMYGFYEAAGLRVEPVTLVSDKLPPGTPPVRLAQISDLHLGLMHREKALSPIIARLHELKPDLLVVTGDMVDAQMDHLDGLSDLWRTIDPPLGKFAVTGNHEVYAGLQQSLDFLQRSGFTLLRNRFVLIGNRLLLAGEDDPAVGSAAARLRIPESAVKQRFGILLKHRPVVSAATADLFDLQLSGHAHRGQIFPFNYLTGLVYPMQSGLHRLAGGGLLYTSRGTGSWGPPMRIGAPPEITLIEIVPAARP
;
A
#
# COMPACT_ATOMS: atom_id res chain seq x y z
N MET A 1 -4.72 -3.80 -21.93
CA MET A 1 -4.03 -4.87 -21.17
C MET A 1 -2.64 -5.18 -21.72
N SER A 2 -2.44 -5.25 -23.05
CA SER A 2 -1.14 -5.53 -23.68
C SER A 2 -0.04 -4.52 -23.33
N TRP A 3 -0.32 -3.21 -23.34
CA TRP A 3 0.67 -2.17 -23.04
C TRP A 3 1.27 -2.28 -21.63
N PHE A 4 0.42 -2.41 -20.61
CA PHE A 4 0.87 -2.57 -19.22
C PHE A 4 1.78 -3.78 -19.04
N ILE A 5 1.41 -4.93 -19.59
CA ILE A 5 2.21 -6.16 -19.50
C ILE A 5 3.57 -5.98 -20.17
N MET A 6 3.62 -5.33 -21.34
CA MET A 6 4.88 -5.05 -22.03
C MET A 6 5.78 -4.13 -21.21
N VAL A 7 5.24 -3.06 -20.65
CA VAL A 7 6.01 -2.14 -19.78
C VAL A 7 6.51 -2.85 -18.53
N PHE A 8 5.65 -3.63 -17.87
CA PHE A 8 6.01 -4.42 -16.70
C PHE A 8 7.13 -5.41 -17.01
N LEU A 9 7.00 -6.23 -18.05
CA LEU A 9 8.03 -7.21 -18.44
C LEU A 9 9.32 -6.52 -18.89
N GLY A 10 9.24 -5.34 -19.51
CA GLY A 10 10.40 -4.54 -19.86
C GLY A 10 11.20 -4.08 -18.64
N ILE A 11 10.53 -3.45 -17.67
CA ILE A 11 11.17 -2.99 -16.42
C ILE A 11 11.66 -4.18 -15.61
N TYR A 12 10.81 -5.19 -15.39
CA TYR A 12 11.14 -6.36 -14.57
C TYR A 12 12.23 -7.21 -15.22
N GLY A 13 12.25 -7.35 -16.55
CA GLY A 13 13.33 -7.97 -17.31
C GLY A 13 14.64 -7.21 -17.21
N ALA A 14 14.60 -5.87 -17.27
CA ALA A 14 15.79 -5.04 -17.07
C ALA A 14 16.36 -5.21 -15.64
N MET A 15 15.52 -5.36 -14.62
CA MET A 15 15.94 -5.65 -13.26
C MET A 15 16.65 -7.02 -13.17
N HIS A 16 16.10 -8.06 -13.81
CA HIS A 16 16.75 -9.36 -13.90
C HIS A 16 18.12 -9.27 -14.60
N ALA A 17 18.20 -8.56 -15.72
CA ALA A 17 19.45 -8.36 -16.44
C ALA A 17 20.49 -7.61 -15.61
N LEU A 18 20.08 -6.55 -14.90
CA LEU A 18 20.94 -5.79 -13.99
C LEU A 18 21.46 -6.65 -12.84
N PHE A 19 20.63 -7.51 -12.27
CA PHE A 19 21.03 -8.44 -11.22
C PHE A 19 22.04 -9.48 -11.72
N LEU A 20 21.79 -10.13 -12.86
CA LEU A 20 22.75 -11.05 -13.49
C LEU A 20 24.07 -10.36 -13.81
N TRP A 21 23.99 -9.12 -14.31
CA TRP A 21 25.16 -8.29 -14.53
C TRP A 21 25.91 -8.08 -13.22
N GLY A 22 25.25 -7.63 -12.15
CA GLY A 22 25.85 -7.40 -10.85
C GLY A 22 26.53 -8.64 -10.26
N MET A 23 25.89 -9.80 -10.39
CA MET A 23 26.36 -11.06 -9.79
C MET A 23 27.41 -11.80 -10.62
N ALA A 24 27.59 -11.49 -11.91
CA ALA A 24 28.49 -12.24 -12.78
C ALA A 24 29.96 -12.38 -12.31
N PRO A 25 30.59 -11.46 -11.55
CA PRO A 25 31.93 -11.69 -10.98
C PRO A 25 31.98 -12.83 -9.97
N LEU A 26 30.91 -13.01 -9.19
CA LEU A 26 30.77 -14.09 -8.23
C LEU A 26 30.56 -15.43 -8.94
N LEU A 27 29.91 -15.39 -10.11
CA LEU A 27 29.52 -16.55 -10.90
C LEU A 27 30.56 -17.00 -11.93
N SER A 28 31.52 -16.13 -12.31
CA SER A 28 32.46 -16.37 -13.43
C SER A 28 33.35 -17.59 -13.23
N ARG A 29 33.63 -17.97 -11.97
CA ARG A 29 34.42 -19.16 -11.61
C ARG A 29 33.56 -20.39 -11.29
N ARG A 30 32.23 -20.28 -11.42
CA ARG A 30 31.25 -21.32 -11.04
C ARG A 30 30.13 -21.42 -12.08
N PRO A 31 30.40 -21.99 -13.28
CA PRO A 31 29.43 -22.02 -14.37
C PRO A 31 28.14 -22.77 -14.02
N GLY A 32 28.20 -23.83 -13.22
CA GLY A 32 27.01 -24.54 -12.73
C GLY A 32 26.08 -23.62 -11.92
N THR A 33 26.62 -22.83 -10.99
CA THR A 33 25.84 -21.86 -10.21
C THR A 33 25.25 -20.76 -11.10
N ALA A 34 25.97 -20.34 -12.15
CA ALA A 34 25.44 -19.38 -13.12
C ALA A 34 24.24 -19.94 -13.89
N TRP A 35 24.30 -21.21 -14.30
CA TRP A 35 23.19 -21.88 -14.97
C TRP A 35 21.98 -22.08 -14.05
N LEU A 36 22.20 -22.48 -12.81
CA LEU A 36 21.14 -22.60 -11.81
C LEU A 36 20.42 -21.26 -11.58
N LEU A 37 21.18 -20.16 -11.42
CA LEU A 37 20.58 -18.84 -11.24
C LEU A 37 19.77 -18.41 -12.47
N ARG A 38 20.29 -18.61 -13.69
CA ARG A 38 19.53 -18.29 -14.92
C ARG A 38 18.28 -19.15 -15.06
N GLY A 39 18.38 -20.45 -14.72
CA GLY A 39 17.27 -21.39 -14.71
C GLY A 39 16.19 -21.02 -13.69
N TRP A 40 16.56 -20.39 -12.57
CA TRP A 40 15.62 -19.82 -11.60
C TRP A 40 15.00 -18.50 -12.09
N MET A 41 15.81 -17.61 -12.65
CA MET A 41 15.38 -16.27 -13.07
C MET A 41 14.41 -16.28 -14.26
N LEU A 42 14.58 -17.23 -15.18
CA LEU A 42 13.72 -17.34 -16.36
C LEU A 42 12.23 -17.56 -16.01
N PRO A 43 11.84 -18.55 -15.19
CA PRO A 43 10.45 -18.69 -14.76
C PRO A 43 10.00 -17.54 -13.86
N MET A 44 10.90 -16.98 -13.03
CA MET A 44 10.55 -15.85 -12.16
C MET A 44 10.17 -14.58 -12.93
N LEU A 45 10.70 -14.37 -14.13
CA LEU A 45 10.34 -13.24 -14.99
C LEU A 45 8.84 -13.20 -15.31
N VAL A 46 8.23 -14.37 -15.49
CA VAL A 46 6.81 -14.51 -15.85
C VAL A 46 5.94 -14.96 -14.67
N ALA A 47 6.55 -15.30 -13.53
CA ALA A 47 5.85 -15.84 -12.37
C ALA A 47 4.71 -14.94 -11.85
N PRO A 48 4.83 -13.60 -11.76
CA PRO A 48 3.71 -12.74 -11.36
C PRO A 48 2.48 -12.86 -12.27
N ILE A 49 2.70 -13.06 -13.58
CA ILE A 49 1.62 -13.30 -14.54
C ILE A 49 1.04 -14.70 -14.33
N ALA A 50 1.89 -15.71 -14.15
CA ALA A 50 1.46 -17.07 -13.87
C ALA A 50 0.63 -17.16 -12.58
N VAL A 51 0.98 -16.42 -11.51
CA VAL A 51 0.17 -16.31 -10.29
C VAL A 51 -1.25 -15.87 -10.62
N ARG A 52 -1.41 -14.79 -11.40
CA ARG A 52 -2.73 -14.27 -11.79
C ARG A 52 -3.50 -15.23 -12.70
N MET A 53 -2.81 -15.96 -13.57
CA MET A 53 -3.43 -16.98 -14.42
C MET A 53 -3.92 -18.18 -13.61
N LEU A 54 -3.12 -18.65 -12.65
CA LEU A 54 -3.50 -19.75 -11.75
C LEU A 54 -4.65 -19.38 -10.84
N ASP A 55 -4.63 -18.17 -10.28
CA ASP A 55 -5.70 -17.61 -9.45
C ASP A 55 -7.02 -17.61 -10.23
N ARG A 56 -7.04 -17.02 -11.43
CA ARG A 56 -8.24 -16.99 -12.29
C ARG A 56 -8.71 -18.36 -12.78
N ALA A 57 -7.80 -19.32 -12.88
CA ALA A 57 -8.13 -20.69 -13.27
C ALA A 57 -8.60 -21.56 -12.09
N GLY A 58 -8.69 -21.01 -10.88
CA GLY A 58 -9.14 -21.72 -9.68
C GLY A 58 -8.06 -22.60 -9.01
N TYR A 59 -6.81 -22.54 -9.46
CA TYR A 59 -5.69 -23.28 -8.85
C TYR A 59 -5.12 -22.53 -7.63
N PHE A 60 -5.98 -22.27 -6.65
CA PHE A 60 -5.71 -21.33 -5.55
C PHE A 60 -4.44 -21.65 -4.75
N ASP A 61 -4.26 -22.90 -4.30
CA ASP A 61 -3.09 -23.27 -3.48
C ASP A 61 -1.78 -23.13 -4.26
N MET A 62 -1.79 -23.49 -5.54
CA MET A 62 -0.63 -23.35 -6.41
C MET A 62 -0.33 -21.87 -6.71
N ALA A 63 -1.35 -21.07 -6.98
CA ALA A 63 -1.23 -19.62 -7.15
C ALA A 63 -0.63 -18.97 -5.90
N ARG A 64 -1.07 -19.41 -4.70
CA ARG A 64 -0.59 -18.91 -3.43
C ARG A 64 0.87 -19.27 -3.17
N ILE A 65 1.27 -20.52 -3.35
CA ILE A 65 2.67 -20.94 -3.19
C ILE A 65 3.55 -20.14 -4.15
N LEU A 66 3.13 -20.03 -5.41
CA LEU A 66 3.86 -19.27 -6.41
C LEU A 66 3.90 -17.78 -6.08
N ALA A 67 2.83 -17.19 -5.52
CA ALA A 67 2.78 -15.79 -5.11
C ALA A 67 3.83 -15.48 -4.04
N TRP A 68 3.93 -16.31 -3.00
CA TRP A 68 4.94 -16.15 -1.96
C TRP A 68 6.37 -16.19 -2.54
N ILE A 69 6.63 -17.10 -3.48
CA ILE A 69 7.94 -17.22 -4.12
C ILE A 69 8.20 -16.01 -5.04
N ALA A 70 7.29 -15.74 -5.96
CA ALA A 70 7.43 -14.74 -7.02
C ALA A 70 7.51 -13.32 -6.46
N TYR A 71 6.63 -12.97 -5.52
CA TYR A 71 6.60 -11.62 -4.96
C TYR A 71 7.73 -11.37 -3.95
N SER A 72 8.16 -12.40 -3.21
CA SER A 72 9.38 -12.30 -2.39
C SER A 72 10.62 -12.11 -3.27
N TRP A 73 10.73 -12.89 -4.37
CA TRP A 73 11.78 -12.70 -5.36
C TRP A 73 11.74 -11.31 -5.98
N MET A 74 10.56 -10.80 -6.33
CA MET A 74 10.38 -9.44 -6.87
C MET A 74 10.89 -8.36 -5.90
N GLY A 75 10.57 -8.47 -4.61
CA GLY A 75 11.07 -7.55 -3.58
C GLY A 75 12.59 -7.60 -3.40
N LEU A 76 13.17 -8.81 -3.31
CA LEU A 76 14.62 -8.99 -3.24
C LEU A 76 15.33 -8.45 -4.49
N LEU A 77 14.77 -8.71 -5.67
CA LEU A 77 15.32 -8.20 -6.92
C LEU A 77 15.26 -6.68 -6.97
N PHE A 78 14.17 -6.07 -6.51
CA PHE A 78 14.04 -4.62 -6.39
C PHE A 78 15.13 -4.02 -5.50
N ILE A 79 15.31 -4.56 -4.29
CA ILE A 79 16.36 -4.12 -3.36
C ILE A 79 17.74 -4.25 -4.00
N ALA A 80 18.04 -5.40 -4.61
CA ALA A 80 19.33 -5.62 -5.28
C ALA A 80 19.56 -4.61 -6.41
N CYS A 81 18.54 -4.30 -7.21
CA CYS A 81 18.63 -3.30 -8.25
C CYS A 81 18.91 -1.91 -7.68
N CYS A 82 18.24 -1.50 -6.60
CA CYS A 82 18.51 -0.23 -5.93
C CYS A 82 19.97 -0.13 -5.44
N LEU A 83 20.57 -1.23 -4.97
CA LEU A 83 21.98 -1.27 -4.56
C LEU A 83 22.96 -1.29 -5.76
N LEU A 84 22.54 -1.88 -6.89
CA LEU A 84 23.36 -2.00 -8.10
C LEU A 84 23.34 -0.76 -8.98
N LEU A 85 22.24 0.00 -9.00
CA LEU A 85 22.08 1.19 -9.85
C LEU A 85 23.18 2.25 -9.62
N PRO A 86 23.55 2.64 -8.39
CA PRO A 86 24.66 3.56 -8.16
C PRO A 86 25.99 3.08 -8.75
N LEU A 87 26.26 1.76 -8.68
CA LEU A 87 27.47 1.16 -9.26
C LEU A 87 27.46 1.16 -10.78
N LEU A 88 26.28 1.00 -11.39
CA LEU A 88 26.10 1.16 -12.83
C LEU A 88 26.32 2.62 -13.25
N CYS A 89 25.68 3.58 -12.57
CA CYS A 89 25.81 5.01 -12.86
C CYS A 89 27.25 5.50 -12.72
N TRP A 90 28.00 5.05 -11.70
CA TRP A 90 29.42 5.36 -11.53
C TRP A 90 30.29 4.90 -12.71
N ARG A 91 29.86 3.88 -13.46
CA ARG A 91 30.62 3.33 -14.60
C ARG A 91 30.36 4.03 -15.92
N LEU A 92 29.19 4.64 -16.11
CA LEU A 92 28.80 5.26 -17.39
C LEU A 92 29.79 6.37 -17.83
N PRO A 93 30.26 7.29 -16.95
CA PRO A 93 31.28 8.26 -17.32
C PRO A 93 32.62 7.61 -17.69
N GLY A 94 32.98 6.51 -17.02
CA GLY A 94 34.20 5.75 -17.33
C GLY A 94 34.17 5.09 -18.71
N MET A 95 32.99 4.72 -19.23
CA MET A 95 32.85 4.14 -20.58
C MET A 95 32.89 5.20 -21.68
N THR A 96 32.44 6.43 -21.41
CA THR A 96 32.43 7.53 -22.37
C THR A 96 33.78 8.29 -22.39
N LEU A 97 34.41 8.52 -21.24
CA LEU A 97 35.69 9.24 -21.13
C LEU A 97 36.94 8.36 -21.37
N SER A 98 36.85 7.03 -21.22
CA SER A 98 38.00 6.14 -21.51
C SER A 98 38.34 6.01 -23.00
N ARG A 99 37.48 6.54 -23.88
CA ARG A 99 37.79 6.67 -25.31
C ARG A 99 38.78 7.81 -25.61
N THR A 100 38.97 8.77 -24.69
CA THR A 100 39.73 9.99 -24.95
C THR A 100 40.90 10.25 -24.01
N ARG A 101 40.95 9.67 -22.79
CA ARG A 101 42.14 9.77 -21.92
C ARG A 101 42.39 8.49 -21.13
N ARG A 102 43.66 8.04 -21.15
CA ARG A 102 44.22 6.94 -20.34
C ARG A 102 44.43 7.42 -18.90
N THR A 103 43.37 7.85 -18.22
CA THR A 103 43.44 8.24 -16.80
C THR A 103 43.04 7.07 -15.91
N SER A 104 43.66 7.05 -14.72
CA SER A 104 43.60 6.00 -13.71
C SER A 104 42.20 5.41 -13.53
N ARG A 105 42.09 4.09 -13.71
CA ARG A 105 40.89 3.29 -13.43
C ARG A 105 40.49 3.53 -11.97
N HIS A 106 39.48 4.36 -11.71
CA HIS A 106 38.82 4.43 -10.41
C HIS A 106 38.14 3.07 -10.16
N LYS A 107 38.89 2.14 -9.58
CA LYS A 107 38.50 0.76 -9.25
C LYS A 107 37.53 0.78 -8.06
N ILE A 108 36.27 1.10 -8.29
CA ILE A 108 35.20 0.46 -7.51
C ILE A 108 34.83 -0.80 -8.30
N PRO A 109 35.31 -1.98 -7.87
CA PRO A 109 35.41 -3.12 -8.74
C PRO A 109 34.09 -3.86 -8.70
N ARG A 110 33.54 -4.13 -9.88
CA ARG A 110 32.69 -5.29 -10.10
C ARG A 110 33.56 -6.53 -9.84
N SER A 111 33.71 -6.88 -8.57
CA SER A 111 34.53 -7.96 -8.03
C SER A 111 33.62 -8.99 -7.37
N PRO A 112 34.13 -10.21 -7.11
CA PRO A 112 33.39 -11.18 -6.30
C PRO A 112 33.00 -10.61 -4.93
N THR A 113 33.86 -9.81 -4.31
CA THR A 113 33.62 -9.20 -2.99
C THR A 113 32.46 -8.22 -3.01
N SER A 114 32.41 -7.29 -3.99
CA SER A 114 31.29 -6.33 -4.06
C SER A 114 29.97 -7.02 -4.40
N ALA A 115 29.99 -8.02 -5.29
CA ALA A 115 28.81 -8.84 -5.58
C ALA A 115 28.32 -9.59 -4.32
N ALA A 116 29.22 -10.17 -3.53
CA ALA A 116 28.89 -10.81 -2.27
C ALA A 116 28.32 -9.82 -1.24
N ILE A 117 28.90 -8.63 -1.09
CA ILE A 117 28.38 -7.59 -0.19
C ILE A 117 26.97 -7.18 -0.59
N ILE A 118 26.71 -6.94 -1.88
CA ILE A 118 25.38 -6.58 -2.38
C ILE A 118 24.38 -7.70 -2.14
N LEU A 119 24.77 -8.95 -2.39
CA LEU A 119 23.90 -10.10 -2.15
C LEU A 119 23.55 -10.21 -0.66
N LEU A 120 24.54 -10.12 0.23
CA LEU A 120 24.33 -10.15 1.67
C LEU A 120 23.49 -8.97 2.16
N ALA A 121 23.74 -7.76 1.64
CA ALA A 121 22.94 -6.57 1.95
C ALA A 121 21.49 -6.70 1.46
N THR A 122 21.29 -7.29 0.27
CA THR A 122 19.95 -7.57 -0.28
C THR A 122 19.20 -8.54 0.62
N LEU A 123 19.84 -9.63 1.04
CA LEU A 123 19.23 -10.63 1.93
C LEU A 123 18.96 -10.02 3.32
N GLY A 124 19.89 -9.25 3.87
CA GLY A 124 19.74 -8.55 5.15
C GLY A 124 18.59 -7.55 5.13
N ALA A 125 18.54 -6.70 4.11
CA ALA A 125 17.44 -5.75 3.90
C ALA A 125 16.11 -6.45 3.65
N GLY A 126 16.11 -7.56 2.89
CA GLY A 126 14.93 -8.40 2.69
C GLY A 126 14.39 -8.99 3.99
N MET A 127 15.27 -9.57 4.83
CA MET A 127 14.90 -10.09 6.16
C MET A 127 14.34 -9.01 7.06
N TYR A 128 14.99 -7.83 7.13
CA TYR A 128 14.43 -6.67 7.82
C TYR A 128 13.07 -6.28 7.23
N GLY A 129 12.93 -6.37 5.91
CA GLY A 129 11.71 -6.03 5.21
C GLY A 129 10.53 -6.93 5.58
N PHE A 130 10.76 -8.23 5.70
CA PHE A 130 9.76 -9.18 6.21
C PHE A 130 9.42 -8.91 7.67
N TYR A 131 10.42 -8.61 8.49
CA TYR A 131 10.23 -8.28 9.91
C TYR A 131 9.38 -7.02 10.09
N GLU A 132 9.70 -5.93 9.38
CA GLU A 132 8.94 -4.68 9.46
C GLU A 132 7.52 -4.84 8.90
N ALA A 133 7.32 -5.65 7.85
CA ALA A 133 5.99 -5.95 7.33
C ALA A 133 5.08 -6.71 8.31
N ALA A 134 5.65 -7.47 9.25
CA ALA A 134 4.89 -8.13 10.32
C ALA A 134 4.61 -7.20 11.51
N GLY A 135 5.35 -6.09 11.63
CA GLY A 135 5.31 -5.19 12.79
C GLY A 135 4.21 -4.12 12.69
N LEU A 136 2.94 -4.53 12.81
CA LEU A 136 1.79 -3.62 12.84
C LEU A 136 1.92 -2.57 13.95
N ARG A 137 1.85 -1.29 13.58
CA ARG A 137 1.92 -0.15 14.51
C ARG A 137 0.56 0.49 14.71
N VAL A 138 0.34 1.09 15.88
CA VAL A 138 -0.77 2.03 16.08
C VAL A 138 -0.20 3.44 15.99
N GLU A 139 -0.73 4.24 15.09
CA GLU A 139 -0.32 5.63 14.90
C GLU A 139 -1.38 6.56 15.53
N PRO A 140 -1.11 7.17 16.69
CA PRO A 140 -2.05 8.08 17.34
C PRO A 140 -2.03 9.47 16.70
N VAL A 141 -3.20 10.04 16.42
CA VAL A 141 -3.36 11.41 15.90
C VAL A 141 -4.46 12.11 16.69
N THR A 142 -4.15 13.22 17.33
CA THR A 142 -5.16 14.02 18.06
C THR A 142 -5.49 15.29 17.27
N LEU A 143 -6.78 15.52 17.03
CA LEU A 143 -7.31 16.68 16.31
C LEU A 143 -8.26 17.46 17.22
N VAL A 144 -8.04 18.77 17.32
CA VAL A 144 -8.93 19.68 18.05
C VAL A 144 -9.93 20.28 17.08
N SER A 145 -11.22 20.31 17.44
CA SER A 145 -12.26 20.91 16.61
C SER A 145 -13.27 21.74 17.40
N ASP A 146 -13.55 22.93 16.90
CA ASP A 146 -14.61 23.82 17.39
C ASP A 146 -16.02 23.35 16.98
N LYS A 147 -16.11 22.44 15.98
CA LYS A 147 -17.38 21.87 15.52
C LYS A 147 -17.88 20.74 16.42
N LEU A 148 -17.06 20.26 17.35
CA LEU A 148 -17.48 19.36 18.41
C LEU A 148 -17.95 20.20 19.61
N PRO A 149 -19.20 20.06 20.10
CA PRO A 149 -19.70 20.88 21.20
C PRO A 149 -18.82 20.75 22.47
N PRO A 150 -18.49 21.85 23.15
CA PRO A 150 -17.70 21.78 24.38
C PRO A 150 -18.34 20.86 25.44
N GLY A 151 -17.52 20.04 26.10
CA GLY A 151 -17.96 19.08 27.12
C GLY A 151 -18.47 17.74 26.57
N THR A 152 -18.42 17.52 25.25
CA THR A 152 -18.71 16.21 24.65
C THR A 152 -17.48 15.28 24.71
N PRO A 153 -17.66 13.95 24.84
CA PRO A 153 -16.53 13.03 24.84
C PRO A 153 -15.79 13.05 23.48
N PRO A 154 -14.47 12.82 23.47
CA PRO A 154 -13.71 12.63 22.22
C PRO A 154 -14.32 11.54 21.36
N VAL A 155 -14.15 11.65 20.03
CA VAL A 155 -14.48 10.58 19.10
C VAL A 155 -13.19 9.86 18.72
N ARG A 156 -13.14 8.54 18.96
CA ARG A 156 -12.00 7.68 18.64
C ARG A 156 -12.30 6.94 17.33
N LEU A 157 -11.66 7.37 16.26
CA LEU A 157 -11.79 6.78 14.92
C LEU A 157 -10.56 5.89 14.64
N ALA A 158 -10.79 4.62 14.32
CA ALA A 158 -9.74 3.75 13.77
C ALA A 158 -9.81 3.73 12.24
N GLN A 159 -8.70 3.99 11.58
CA GLN A 159 -8.55 3.86 10.13
C GLN A 159 -7.71 2.63 9.79
N ILE A 160 -8.23 1.84 8.87
CA ILE A 160 -7.54 0.75 8.18
C ILE A 160 -7.49 1.09 6.69
N SER A 161 -6.42 0.72 6.00
CA SER A 161 -6.29 0.95 4.56
C SER A 161 -5.38 -0.10 3.93
N ASP A 162 -5.56 -0.42 2.66
CA ASP A 162 -4.59 -1.18 1.87
C ASP A 162 -4.16 -2.51 2.54
N LEU A 163 -5.15 -3.29 2.95
CA LEU A 163 -4.93 -4.58 3.59
C LEU A 163 -4.63 -5.69 2.57
N HIS A 164 -5.19 -5.57 1.36
CA HIS A 164 -5.00 -6.51 0.25
C HIS A 164 -5.26 -7.97 0.63
N LEU A 165 -6.41 -8.26 1.27
CA LEU A 165 -6.83 -9.63 1.57
C LEU A 165 -6.99 -10.44 0.27
N GLY A 166 -6.37 -11.61 0.22
CA GLY A 166 -6.35 -12.43 -0.99
C GLY A 166 -5.42 -13.64 -0.87
N LEU A 167 -4.62 -13.90 -1.92
CA LEU A 167 -3.73 -15.07 -1.97
C LEU A 167 -2.73 -15.12 -0.81
N MET A 168 -2.12 -13.99 -0.45
CA MET A 168 -1.08 -13.94 0.57
C MET A 168 -1.60 -13.50 1.94
N HIS A 169 -2.39 -12.42 2.01
CA HIS A 169 -2.95 -11.90 3.26
C HIS A 169 -4.32 -12.53 3.52
N ARG A 170 -4.43 -13.33 4.58
CA ARG A 170 -5.66 -14.01 4.99
C ARG A 170 -5.80 -13.92 6.52
N GLU A 171 -6.39 -14.94 7.13
CA GLU A 171 -6.62 -15.02 8.57
C GLU A 171 -5.37 -14.69 9.39
N LYS A 172 -4.22 -15.30 9.09
CA LYS A 172 -2.96 -15.04 9.81
C LYS A 172 -2.51 -13.56 9.77
N ALA A 173 -2.86 -12.83 8.72
CA ALA A 173 -2.58 -11.39 8.61
C ALA A 173 -3.68 -10.55 9.26
N LEU A 174 -4.94 -11.00 9.20
CA LEU A 174 -6.11 -10.29 9.71
C LEU A 174 -6.28 -10.43 11.23
N SER A 175 -6.05 -11.61 11.82
CA SER A 175 -6.29 -11.85 13.25
C SER A 175 -5.54 -10.88 14.17
N PRO A 176 -4.24 -10.55 13.94
CA PRO A 176 -3.55 -9.54 14.75
C PRO A 176 -4.18 -8.15 14.64
N ILE A 177 -4.69 -7.78 13.46
CA ILE A 177 -5.36 -6.49 13.22
C ILE A 177 -6.68 -6.46 14.00
N ILE A 178 -7.48 -7.51 13.93
CA ILE A 178 -8.75 -7.64 14.66
C ILE A 178 -8.50 -7.60 16.17
N ALA A 179 -7.51 -8.34 16.66
CA ALA A 179 -7.11 -8.30 18.08
C ALA A 179 -6.74 -6.87 18.50
N ARG A 180 -5.96 -6.16 17.68
CA ARG A 180 -5.59 -4.78 17.98
C ARG A 180 -6.79 -3.83 17.96
N LEU A 181 -7.74 -4.00 17.05
CA LEU A 181 -8.97 -3.20 17.02
C LEU A 181 -9.84 -3.43 18.28
N HIS A 182 -9.93 -4.67 18.76
CA HIS A 182 -10.59 -5.01 20.03
C HIS A 182 -9.94 -4.34 21.24
N GLU A 183 -8.61 -4.26 21.26
CA GLU A 183 -7.87 -3.53 22.30
C GLU A 183 -8.10 -2.01 22.21
N LEU A 184 -8.11 -1.47 20.98
CA LEU A 184 -8.26 -0.04 20.76
C LEU A 184 -9.67 0.45 21.09
N LYS A 185 -10.72 -0.38 20.93
CA LYS A 185 -12.13 -0.04 21.15
C LYS A 185 -12.52 1.29 20.50
N PRO A 186 -12.41 1.41 19.16
CA PRO A 186 -12.79 2.64 18.47
C PRO A 186 -14.30 2.87 18.58
N ASP A 187 -14.71 4.14 18.57
CA ASP A 187 -16.11 4.52 18.44
C ASP A 187 -16.58 4.35 16.98
N LEU A 188 -15.67 4.58 16.03
CA LEU A 188 -15.91 4.54 14.59
C LEU A 188 -14.75 3.79 13.89
N LEU A 189 -15.07 2.82 13.04
CA LEU A 189 -14.07 2.15 12.20
C LEU A 189 -14.30 2.53 10.74
N VAL A 190 -13.23 2.96 10.07
CA VAL A 190 -13.27 3.29 8.64
C VAL A 190 -12.21 2.52 7.86
N VAL A 191 -12.57 2.08 6.66
CA VAL A 191 -11.67 1.47 5.68
C VAL A 191 -11.56 2.39 4.47
N THR A 192 -10.34 2.82 4.15
CA THR A 192 -10.08 3.76 3.05
C THR A 192 -9.66 3.09 1.75
N GLY A 193 -10.18 1.90 1.46
CA GLY A 193 -9.97 1.18 0.20
C GLY A 193 -8.85 0.12 0.24
N ASP A 194 -8.77 -0.65 -0.85
CA ASP A 194 -7.82 -1.74 -1.07
C ASP A 194 -7.80 -2.78 0.07
N MET A 195 -8.99 -3.15 0.52
CA MET A 195 -9.20 -4.19 1.51
C MET A 195 -9.03 -5.59 0.91
N VAL A 196 -9.32 -5.78 -0.39
CA VAL A 196 -9.33 -7.08 -1.07
C VAL A 196 -8.58 -7.06 -2.41
N ASP A 197 -7.94 -8.18 -2.76
CA ASP A 197 -6.95 -8.28 -3.85
C ASP A 197 -7.12 -9.49 -4.79
N ALA A 198 -7.87 -10.51 -4.37
CA ALA A 198 -8.02 -11.79 -5.07
C ALA A 198 -9.48 -12.21 -5.23
N GLN A 199 -9.71 -13.30 -5.96
CA GLN A 199 -11.03 -13.93 -6.04
C GLN A 199 -11.51 -14.33 -4.64
N MET A 200 -12.77 -13.99 -4.35
CA MET A 200 -13.28 -13.95 -2.97
C MET A 200 -13.99 -15.21 -2.53
N ASP A 201 -14.07 -16.22 -3.40
CA ASP A 201 -14.72 -17.51 -3.17
C ASP A 201 -14.11 -18.31 -2.01
N HIS A 202 -13.01 -17.82 -1.42
CA HIS A 202 -12.34 -18.42 -0.29
C HIS A 202 -12.10 -17.43 0.88
N LEU A 203 -12.74 -16.26 0.91
CA LEU A 203 -12.54 -15.26 1.96
C LEU A 203 -13.68 -15.25 3.01
N ASP A 204 -14.61 -16.19 2.96
CA ASP A 204 -15.82 -16.14 3.79
C ASP A 204 -15.54 -16.07 5.30
N GLY A 205 -14.61 -16.87 5.83
CA GLY A 205 -14.21 -16.80 7.24
C GLY A 205 -13.55 -15.48 7.65
N LEU A 206 -13.03 -14.69 6.69
CA LEU A 206 -12.48 -13.35 6.99
C LEU A 206 -13.60 -12.33 7.23
N SER A 207 -14.75 -12.50 6.58
CA SER A 207 -15.90 -11.62 6.80
C SER A 207 -16.44 -11.79 8.22
N ASP A 208 -16.44 -13.01 8.75
CA ASP A 208 -16.85 -13.29 10.14
C ASP A 208 -15.93 -12.60 11.16
N LEU A 209 -14.61 -12.60 10.92
CA LEU A 209 -13.67 -11.87 11.78
C LEU A 209 -13.99 -10.38 11.84
N TRP A 210 -14.29 -9.75 10.71
CA TRP A 210 -14.71 -8.34 10.67
C TRP A 210 -16.02 -8.08 11.39
N ARG A 211 -16.96 -9.04 11.35
CA ARG A 211 -18.24 -8.94 12.08
C ARG A 211 -18.07 -8.94 13.59
N THR A 212 -16.95 -9.45 14.13
CA THR A 212 -16.67 -9.38 15.57
C THR A 212 -16.40 -7.95 16.06
N ILE A 213 -16.03 -7.03 15.17
CA ILE A 213 -15.83 -5.62 15.51
C ILE A 213 -17.15 -4.88 15.31
N ASP A 214 -17.67 -4.26 16.37
CA ASP A 214 -18.93 -3.51 16.36
C ASP A 214 -18.81 -2.16 17.08
N PRO A 215 -18.22 -1.14 16.42
CA PRO A 215 -18.08 0.20 16.98
C PRO A 215 -19.44 0.88 17.10
N PRO A 216 -19.72 1.63 18.19
CA PRO A 216 -21.02 2.24 18.46
C PRO A 216 -21.47 3.27 17.40
N LEU A 217 -20.54 3.92 16.71
CA LEU A 217 -20.82 4.87 15.62
C LEU A 217 -20.80 4.20 14.24
N GLY A 218 -20.50 2.91 14.17
CA GLY A 218 -20.57 2.08 12.97
C GLY A 218 -19.23 1.77 12.30
N LYS A 219 -19.32 0.99 11.23
CA LYS A 219 -18.22 0.60 10.34
C LYS A 219 -18.50 1.09 8.92
N PHE A 220 -17.56 1.81 8.32
CA PHE A 220 -17.73 2.36 6.98
C PHE A 220 -16.54 2.05 6.08
N ALA A 221 -16.80 1.89 4.79
CA ALA A 221 -15.74 1.64 3.82
C ALA A 221 -15.99 2.39 2.51
N VAL A 222 -14.90 2.76 1.85
CA VAL A 222 -14.87 3.16 0.44
C VAL A 222 -14.06 2.14 -0.35
N THR A 223 -14.27 2.10 -1.67
CA THR A 223 -13.46 1.27 -2.57
C THR A 223 -12.14 1.96 -2.89
N GLY A 224 -11.07 1.19 -2.99
CA GLY A 224 -9.87 1.53 -3.73
C GLY A 224 -9.90 0.98 -5.15
N ASN A 225 -8.75 1.00 -5.84
CA ASN A 225 -8.68 0.45 -7.18
C ASN A 225 -8.58 -1.07 -7.21
N HIS A 226 -8.10 -1.71 -6.14
CA HIS A 226 -7.98 -3.16 -6.09
C HIS A 226 -9.34 -3.86 -5.98
N GLU A 227 -10.33 -3.25 -5.33
CA GLU A 227 -11.72 -3.75 -5.38
C GLU A 227 -12.24 -3.85 -6.82
N VAL A 228 -11.87 -2.90 -7.68
CA VAL A 228 -12.24 -2.93 -9.11
C VAL A 228 -11.46 -4.00 -9.86
N TYR A 229 -10.15 -4.12 -9.60
CA TYR A 229 -9.29 -5.10 -10.28
C TYR A 229 -9.60 -6.55 -9.92
N ALA A 230 -10.00 -6.80 -8.67
CA ALA A 230 -10.44 -8.11 -8.19
C ALA A 230 -11.83 -8.48 -8.72
N GLY A 231 -12.69 -7.47 -8.91
CA GLY A 231 -14.07 -7.63 -9.37
C GLY A 231 -15.01 -6.83 -8.48
N LEU A 232 -15.50 -5.69 -9.00
CA LEU A 232 -16.18 -4.68 -8.18
C LEU A 232 -17.37 -5.27 -7.42
N GLN A 233 -18.29 -5.97 -8.08
CA GLN A 233 -19.50 -6.44 -7.41
C GLN A 233 -19.18 -7.43 -6.28
N GLN A 234 -18.28 -8.39 -6.55
CA GLN A 234 -17.86 -9.31 -5.49
C GLN A 234 -17.31 -8.50 -4.32
N SER A 235 -16.36 -7.57 -4.58
CA SER A 235 -15.70 -6.75 -3.57
C SER A 235 -16.67 -6.01 -2.66
N LEU A 236 -17.72 -5.42 -3.23
CA LEU A 236 -18.78 -4.75 -2.48
C LEU A 236 -19.55 -5.75 -1.61
N ASP A 237 -19.90 -6.92 -2.14
CA ASP A 237 -20.61 -7.95 -1.39
C ASP A 237 -19.80 -8.42 -0.18
N PHE A 238 -18.49 -8.62 -0.31
CA PHE A 238 -17.62 -9.00 0.81
C PHE A 238 -17.58 -7.92 1.90
N LEU A 239 -17.43 -6.65 1.53
CA LEU A 239 -17.40 -5.55 2.49
C LEU A 239 -18.74 -5.44 3.23
N GLN A 240 -19.86 -5.62 2.53
CA GLN A 240 -21.18 -5.63 3.15
C GLN A 240 -21.38 -6.83 4.09
N ARG A 241 -20.97 -8.04 3.67
CA ARG A 241 -21.02 -9.24 4.53
C ARG A 241 -20.17 -9.09 5.79
N SER A 242 -19.03 -8.40 5.67
CA SER A 242 -18.13 -8.02 6.77
C SER A 242 -18.72 -6.96 7.73
N GLY A 243 -19.92 -6.44 7.42
CA GLY A 243 -20.66 -5.49 8.25
C GLY A 243 -20.30 -4.02 7.99
N PHE A 244 -19.64 -3.69 6.88
CA PHE A 244 -19.35 -2.30 6.52
C PHE A 244 -20.53 -1.66 5.77
N THR A 245 -20.85 -0.43 6.15
CA THR A 245 -21.68 0.46 5.33
C THR A 245 -20.81 1.11 4.25
N LEU A 246 -21.13 0.84 2.99
CA LEU A 246 -20.38 1.35 1.85
C LEU A 246 -20.77 2.81 1.52
N LEU A 247 -19.78 3.69 1.51
CA LEU A 247 -19.95 5.11 1.18
C LEU A 247 -19.48 5.40 -0.25
N ARG A 248 -20.32 5.03 -1.23
CA ARG A 248 -20.04 5.27 -2.64
C ARG A 248 -20.64 6.58 -3.11
N ASN A 249 -19.82 7.64 -3.17
CA ASN A 249 -20.23 9.00 -3.55
C ASN A 249 -21.45 9.51 -2.76
N ARG A 250 -21.51 9.17 -1.48
CA ARG A 250 -22.61 9.51 -0.58
C ARG A 250 -22.07 9.88 0.80
N PHE A 251 -22.93 10.47 1.62
CA PHE A 251 -22.62 10.81 2.99
C PHE A 251 -23.66 10.24 3.96
N VAL A 252 -23.28 10.17 5.22
CA VAL A 252 -24.13 9.87 6.36
C VAL A 252 -23.87 10.88 7.47
N LEU A 253 -24.90 11.18 8.26
CA LEU A 253 -24.78 12.00 9.45
C LEU A 253 -24.74 11.07 10.66
N ILE A 254 -23.70 11.17 11.47
CA ILE A 254 -23.55 10.38 12.69
C ILE A 254 -23.89 11.29 13.86
N GLY A 255 -25.14 11.14 14.33
CA GLY A 255 -25.75 12.04 15.30
C GLY A 255 -25.76 13.50 14.81
N ASN A 256 -25.49 14.43 15.73
CA ASN A 256 -25.41 15.86 15.46
C ASN A 256 -23.97 16.39 15.36
N ARG A 257 -22.94 15.53 15.45
CA ARG A 257 -21.53 15.96 15.59
C ARG A 257 -20.69 15.71 14.35
N LEU A 258 -20.92 14.60 13.64
CA LEU A 258 -20.06 14.17 12.55
C LEU A 258 -20.83 14.03 11.24
N LEU A 259 -20.17 14.42 10.16
CA LEU A 259 -20.55 14.11 8.80
C LEU A 259 -19.48 13.18 8.25
N LEU A 260 -19.87 11.99 7.78
CA LEU A 260 -18.95 11.06 7.14
C LEU A 260 -19.36 10.90 5.68
N ALA A 261 -18.46 11.21 4.76
CA ALA A 261 -18.66 11.08 3.33
C ALA A 261 -17.63 10.14 2.71
N GLY A 262 -17.99 9.50 1.61
CA GLY A 262 -17.08 8.66 0.85
C GLY A 262 -17.15 8.96 -0.65
N GLU A 263 -16.00 8.93 -1.30
CA GLU A 263 -15.83 9.08 -2.74
C GLU A 263 -15.29 7.77 -3.33
N ASP A 264 -15.88 7.30 -4.43
CA ASP A 264 -15.40 6.10 -5.13
C ASP A 264 -14.02 6.37 -5.77
N ASP A 265 -13.19 5.33 -5.88
CA ASP A 265 -11.94 5.43 -6.62
C ASP A 265 -12.21 5.66 -8.12
N PRO A 266 -11.42 6.51 -8.82
CA PRO A 266 -11.55 6.72 -10.25
C PRO A 266 -11.52 5.44 -11.10
N ALA A 267 -10.96 4.34 -10.60
CA ALA A 267 -10.98 3.03 -11.26
C ALA A 267 -12.41 2.50 -11.50
N VAL A 268 -13.40 2.92 -10.71
CA VAL A 268 -14.82 2.55 -10.90
C VAL A 268 -15.36 3.08 -12.24
N GLY A 269 -14.78 4.16 -12.77
CA GLY A 269 -15.16 4.78 -14.03
C GLY A 269 -16.06 6.00 -13.88
N SER A 270 -16.22 6.75 -14.99
CA SER A 270 -16.83 8.09 -15.02
C SER A 270 -18.36 8.12 -14.92
N ALA A 271 -19.03 6.96 -14.93
CA ALA A 271 -20.49 6.87 -14.85
C ALA A 271 -21.04 7.06 -13.42
N ALA A 272 -20.17 7.07 -12.40
CA ALA A 272 -20.60 7.24 -11.02
C ALA A 272 -21.05 8.69 -10.75
N ALA A 273 -22.16 8.85 -10.03
CA ALA A 273 -22.63 10.16 -9.58
C ALA A 273 -21.56 10.82 -8.70
N ARG A 274 -21.33 12.12 -8.89
CA ARG A 274 -20.40 12.88 -8.03
C ARG A 274 -20.98 13.02 -6.63
N LEU A 275 -20.11 12.95 -5.62
CA LEU A 275 -20.47 13.26 -4.24
C LEU A 275 -21.03 14.69 -4.16
N ARG A 276 -22.20 14.83 -3.53
CA ARG A 276 -22.85 16.11 -3.26
C ARG A 276 -23.31 16.13 -1.81
N ILE A 277 -22.92 17.18 -1.09
CA ILE A 277 -23.22 17.36 0.33
C ILE A 277 -23.85 18.74 0.51
N PRO A 278 -25.02 18.87 1.17
CA PRO A 278 -25.60 20.17 1.47
C PRO A 278 -24.67 21.01 2.34
N GLU A 279 -24.51 22.30 2.02
CA GLU A 279 -23.64 23.22 2.75
C GLU A 279 -24.01 23.33 4.24
N SER A 280 -25.31 23.27 4.56
CA SER A 280 -25.81 23.25 5.94
C SER A 280 -25.29 22.06 6.74
N ALA A 281 -25.08 20.90 6.10
CA ALA A 281 -24.56 19.71 6.76
C ALA A 281 -23.06 19.84 7.07
N VAL A 282 -22.29 20.44 6.14
CA VAL A 282 -20.84 20.69 6.27
C VAL A 282 -20.52 21.71 7.37
N LYS A 283 -21.32 22.78 7.46
CA LYS A 283 -21.07 23.86 8.43
C LYS A 283 -21.33 23.45 9.89
N GLN A 284 -22.28 22.54 10.11
CA GLN A 284 -22.75 22.19 11.46
C GLN A 284 -21.98 21.05 12.13
N ARG A 285 -21.17 20.30 11.37
CA ARG A 285 -20.56 19.04 11.82
C ARG A 285 -19.11 18.97 11.41
N PHE A 286 -18.32 18.22 12.16
CA PHE A 286 -16.97 17.86 11.73
C PHE A 286 -17.07 16.87 10.56
N GLY A 287 -16.61 17.31 9.39
CA GLY A 287 -16.69 16.56 8.14
C GLY A 287 -15.46 15.68 7.93
N ILE A 288 -15.70 14.38 7.76
CA ILE A 288 -14.67 13.39 7.45
C ILE A 288 -14.96 12.87 6.03
N LEU A 289 -14.00 13.04 5.12
CA LEU A 289 -14.04 12.49 3.78
C LEU A 289 -13.16 11.23 3.69
N LEU A 290 -13.75 10.10 3.36
CA LEU A 290 -13.04 8.88 3.02
C LEU A 290 -12.78 8.85 1.52
N LYS A 291 -11.52 8.76 1.14
CA LYS A 291 -11.11 8.67 -0.26
C LYS A 291 -9.85 7.87 -0.38
N HIS A 292 -9.81 6.86 -1.24
CA HIS A 292 -8.67 5.96 -1.30
C HIS A 292 -7.36 6.67 -1.68
N ARG A 293 -7.36 7.45 -2.76
CA ARG A 293 -6.16 8.19 -3.21
C ARG A 293 -5.94 9.47 -2.41
N PRO A 294 -4.70 9.79 -2.01
CA PRO A 294 -4.36 10.99 -1.24
C PRO A 294 -4.28 12.24 -2.13
N VAL A 295 -5.34 12.50 -2.87
CA VAL A 295 -5.47 13.63 -3.79
C VAL A 295 -6.70 14.43 -3.40
N VAL A 296 -6.47 15.70 -3.09
CA VAL A 296 -7.54 16.66 -2.78
C VAL A 296 -8.04 17.26 -4.08
N SER A 297 -9.32 17.09 -4.37
CA SER A 297 -9.96 17.74 -5.52
C SER A 297 -10.51 19.10 -5.12
N ALA A 298 -10.35 20.10 -5.99
CA ALA A 298 -10.95 21.42 -5.79
C ALA A 298 -12.47 21.36 -5.56
N ALA A 299 -13.16 20.38 -6.16
CA ALA A 299 -14.59 20.19 -6.00
C ALA A 299 -15.03 19.72 -4.60
N THR A 300 -14.11 19.16 -3.79
CA THR A 300 -14.42 18.63 -2.46
C THR A 300 -13.63 19.30 -1.34
N ALA A 301 -12.69 20.18 -1.66
CA ALA A 301 -11.78 20.80 -0.70
C ALA A 301 -12.51 21.53 0.44
N ASP A 302 -13.68 22.11 0.17
CA ASP A 302 -14.48 22.85 1.16
C ASP A 302 -15.58 21.98 1.83
N LEU A 303 -15.61 20.68 1.53
CA LEU A 303 -16.66 19.77 2.02
C LEU A 303 -16.28 18.99 3.28
N PHE A 304 -15.02 19.10 3.73
CA PHE A 304 -14.50 18.32 4.87
C PHE A 304 -13.52 19.12 5.73
N ASP A 305 -13.38 18.68 6.98
CA ASP A 305 -12.34 19.13 7.90
C ASP A 305 -11.15 18.15 7.87
N LEU A 306 -11.41 16.86 7.63
CA LEU A 306 -10.40 15.80 7.53
C LEU A 306 -10.68 14.86 6.35
N GLN A 307 -9.72 14.70 5.44
CA GLN A 307 -9.70 13.62 4.47
C GLN A 307 -8.82 12.47 4.99
N LEU A 308 -9.31 11.24 4.87
CA LEU A 308 -8.58 10.01 5.18
C LEU A 308 -8.33 9.23 3.88
N SER A 309 -7.06 8.90 3.64
CA SER A 309 -6.61 8.22 2.42
C SER A 309 -5.55 7.16 2.68
N GLY A 310 -5.23 6.37 1.66
CA GLY A 310 -4.20 5.32 1.63
C GLY A 310 -3.46 5.31 0.28
N HIS A 311 -3.50 4.18 -0.43
CA HIS A 311 -3.08 3.97 -1.83
C HIS A 311 -1.57 3.97 -2.09
N ALA A 312 -0.83 4.91 -1.50
CA ALA A 312 0.57 5.12 -1.85
C ALA A 312 1.54 4.17 -1.10
N HIS A 313 1.09 3.53 -0.01
CA HIS A 313 1.91 2.71 0.91
C HIS A 313 3.21 3.36 1.41
N ARG A 314 3.36 4.68 1.25
CA ARG A 314 4.67 5.38 1.35
C ARG A 314 5.76 4.70 0.50
N GLY A 315 5.40 4.14 -0.65
CA GLY A 315 6.29 3.38 -1.52
C GLY A 315 6.66 1.98 -1.03
N GLN A 316 6.13 1.49 0.10
CA GLN A 316 6.32 0.15 0.68
C GLN A 316 7.77 -0.29 0.97
N ILE A 317 8.66 -0.28 -0.01
CA ILE A 317 10.07 -0.67 0.08
C ILE A 317 10.94 0.52 -0.30
N PHE A 318 11.61 1.13 0.68
CA PHE A 318 12.61 2.16 0.44
C PHE A 318 13.66 1.67 -0.58
N PRO A 319 14.05 2.49 -1.56
CA PRO A 319 13.78 3.93 -1.72
C PRO A 319 12.60 4.25 -2.68
N PHE A 320 11.67 3.32 -2.92
CA PHE A 320 10.57 3.53 -3.87
C PHE A 320 9.65 4.70 -3.48
N ASN A 321 9.64 5.07 -2.20
CA ASN A 321 8.97 6.24 -1.66
C ASN A 321 9.34 7.55 -2.37
N TYR A 322 10.54 7.67 -2.94
CA TYR A 322 10.90 8.84 -3.74
C TYR A 322 10.15 8.88 -5.07
N LEU A 323 9.98 7.74 -5.74
CA LEU A 323 9.24 7.67 -6.99
C LEU A 323 7.74 7.82 -6.78
N THR A 324 7.17 7.15 -5.77
CA THR A 324 5.75 7.33 -5.42
C THR A 324 5.48 8.75 -4.95
N GLY A 325 6.42 9.39 -4.24
CA GLY A 325 6.32 10.78 -3.80
C GLY A 325 6.25 11.81 -4.93
N LEU A 326 6.74 11.49 -6.13
CA LEU A 326 6.58 12.36 -7.31
C LEU A 326 5.12 12.39 -7.81
N VAL A 327 4.37 11.30 -7.58
CA VAL A 327 2.97 11.17 -8.01
C VAL A 327 2.02 11.52 -6.85
N TYR A 328 2.37 11.12 -5.64
CA TYR A 328 1.62 11.33 -4.41
C TYR A 328 2.50 11.98 -3.34
N PRO A 329 2.67 13.32 -3.36
CA PRO A 329 3.55 14.01 -2.41
C PRO A 329 3.14 13.81 -0.93
N MET A 330 1.83 13.74 -0.66
CA MET A 330 1.25 13.54 0.68
C MET A 330 1.01 12.05 0.97
N GLN A 331 2.04 11.21 0.78
CA GLN A 331 1.93 9.74 0.83
C GLN A 331 1.94 9.09 2.23
N SER A 332 2.10 9.85 3.30
CA SER A 332 2.00 9.33 4.68
C SER A 332 1.85 10.44 5.72
N GLY A 333 1.11 10.20 6.79
CA GLY A 333 0.96 11.11 7.94
C GLY A 333 -0.06 12.22 7.73
N LEU A 334 -0.11 13.17 8.68
CA LEU A 334 -1.04 14.30 8.68
C LEU A 334 -0.46 15.51 7.93
N HIS A 335 -1.25 16.08 7.01
CA HIS A 335 -0.91 17.23 6.18
C HIS A 335 -1.97 18.33 6.36
N ARG A 336 -1.52 19.59 6.47
CA ARG A 336 -2.41 20.75 6.44
C ARG A 336 -2.57 21.24 5.01
N LEU A 337 -3.82 21.43 4.60
CA LEU A 337 -4.16 21.92 3.27
C LEU A 337 -4.29 23.44 3.28
N ALA A 338 -4.09 24.06 2.11
CA ALA A 338 -4.16 25.53 1.97
C ALA A 338 -5.53 26.11 2.37
N GLY A 339 -6.61 25.34 2.22
CA GLY A 339 -7.98 25.73 2.61
C GLY A 339 -8.33 25.50 4.09
N GLY A 340 -7.36 25.13 4.94
CA GLY A 340 -7.56 24.89 6.37
C GLY A 340 -7.97 23.45 6.73
N GLY A 341 -8.41 22.65 5.75
CA GLY A 341 -8.66 21.21 5.93
C GLY A 341 -7.38 20.40 6.19
N LEU A 342 -7.58 19.16 6.64
CA LEU A 342 -6.51 18.20 6.91
C LEU A 342 -6.59 17.01 5.96
N LEU A 343 -5.44 16.45 5.59
CA LEU A 343 -5.34 15.15 4.93
C LEU A 343 -4.47 14.24 5.78
N TYR A 344 -5.00 13.12 6.22
CA TYR A 344 -4.19 12.02 6.75
C TYR A 344 -4.09 10.92 5.71
N THR A 345 -2.85 10.55 5.36
CA THR A 345 -2.59 9.44 4.44
C THR A 345 -1.96 8.29 5.20
N SER A 346 -2.61 7.13 5.12
CA SER A 346 -2.11 5.91 5.73
C SER A 346 -0.95 5.31 4.95
N ARG A 347 0.02 4.71 5.68
CA ARG A 347 1.07 3.86 5.10
C ARG A 347 0.54 2.49 4.64
N GLY A 348 -0.74 2.20 4.89
CA GLY A 348 -1.39 0.93 4.64
C GLY A 348 -1.16 -0.07 5.77
N THR A 349 -2.13 -0.94 6.00
CA THR A 349 -2.15 -1.95 7.07
C THR A 349 -1.57 -3.28 6.60
N GLY A 350 -1.75 -3.64 5.33
CA GLY A 350 -1.23 -4.87 4.71
C GLY A 350 0.03 -4.63 3.89
N SER A 351 0.28 -5.44 2.86
CA SER A 351 1.26 -5.14 1.82
C SER A 351 0.72 -5.53 0.45
N TRP A 352 1.17 -4.86 -0.61
CA TRP A 352 0.79 -5.16 -1.98
C TRP A 352 1.97 -5.73 -2.76
N GLY A 353 1.76 -6.85 -3.46
CA GLY A 353 2.82 -7.52 -4.22
C GLY A 353 3.86 -8.12 -3.27
N PRO A 354 5.11 -7.64 -3.19
CA PRO A 354 6.12 -8.20 -2.29
C PRO A 354 5.70 -8.13 -0.82
N PRO A 355 5.75 -9.25 -0.07
CA PRO A 355 5.34 -9.30 1.33
C PRO A 355 6.42 -8.74 2.28
N MET A 356 6.94 -7.56 1.98
CA MET A 356 8.01 -6.89 2.72
C MET A 356 7.84 -5.37 2.69
N ARG A 357 8.24 -4.71 3.77
CA ARG A 357 8.17 -3.25 3.96
C ARG A 357 9.51 -2.73 4.48
N ILE A 358 10.05 -1.65 3.92
CA ILE A 358 11.30 -1.03 4.39
C ILE A 358 11.09 0.47 4.48
N GLY A 359 11.17 1.04 5.67
CA GLY A 359 10.90 2.46 5.91
C GLY A 359 9.43 2.82 5.72
N ALA A 360 8.52 1.86 5.76
CA ALA A 360 7.07 2.09 5.61
C ALA A 360 6.30 1.07 6.45
N PRO A 361 6.46 1.09 7.79
CA PRO A 361 5.84 0.10 8.66
C PRO A 361 4.31 0.13 8.50
N PRO A 362 3.65 -1.04 8.55
CA PRO A 362 2.20 -1.10 8.46
C PRO A 362 1.54 -0.47 9.69
N GLU A 363 0.36 0.11 9.51
CA GLU A 363 -0.32 0.83 10.58
C GLU A 363 -1.84 0.60 10.68
N ILE A 364 -2.34 0.79 11.89
CA ILE A 364 -3.70 1.23 12.19
C ILE A 364 -3.59 2.67 12.70
N THR A 365 -4.29 3.61 12.10
CA THR A 365 -4.29 4.99 12.63
C THR A 365 -5.44 5.15 13.61
N LEU A 366 -5.13 5.57 14.83
CA LEU A 366 -6.14 5.94 15.83
C LEU A 366 -6.22 7.46 15.89
N ILE A 367 -7.30 8.01 15.35
CA ILE A 367 -7.56 9.45 15.32
C ILE A 367 -8.52 9.79 16.44
N GLU A 368 -8.10 10.66 17.35
CA GLU A 368 -8.94 11.18 18.43
C GLU A 368 -9.34 12.62 18.12
N ILE A 369 -10.63 12.84 17.88
CA ILE A 369 -11.18 14.18 17.63
C ILE A 369 -11.74 14.70 18.95
N VAL A 370 -11.11 15.74 19.49
CA VAL A 370 -11.45 16.35 20.78
C VAL A 370 -12.15 17.69 20.57
N PRO A 371 -13.14 18.05 21.41
CA PRO A 371 -13.71 19.40 21.39
C PRO A 371 -12.64 20.42 21.77
N ALA A 372 -12.70 21.61 21.18
CA ALA A 372 -11.90 22.73 21.65
C ALA A 372 -12.26 23.08 23.10
N ALA A 373 -11.24 23.44 23.89
CA ALA A 373 -11.45 23.98 25.22
C ALA A 373 -12.25 25.29 25.11
N ARG A 374 -13.15 25.56 26.07
CA ARG A 374 -13.79 26.89 26.12
C ARG A 374 -12.70 27.93 26.38
N PRO A 375 -12.67 29.04 25.61
CA PRO A 375 -11.73 30.12 25.86
C PRO A 375 -11.94 30.78 27.23
#